data_AF-A0A2M9R4I5-F1
#
_entry.id   AF-A0A2M9R4I5-F1
#
_cell.length_a   1.000
_cell.length_b   1.000
_cell.length_c   1.000
_cell.angle_alpha   90.00
_cell.angle_beta   90.00
_cell.angle_gamma   90.00
#
_symmetry.space_group_name_H-M   'P 1'
#
loop_
_entity.id
_entity.type
_entity.pdbx_description
1 polymer ?
#
loop_
_entity_poly.entity_id
_entity_poly.type
_entity_poly.pdbx_seq_one_letter_code
_entity_poly.pdbx_strand_id
1 'polypeptide(L)' 'MNSFIILGMPSWTNILIILVVVLLLFGGKKIPELMKGLGSGIKEFKDATKEENTKNNSQNNNPE' A
#
# COMPACT_ATOMS: atom_id res chain seq x y z
N MET A 1 -19.17 14.48 -27.73
CA MET A 1 -18.48 15.24 -26.66
C MET A 1 -17.81 14.25 -25.69
N ASN A 2 -16.85 13.45 -26.17
CA ASN A 2 -16.16 12.42 -25.35
C ASN A 2 -14.62 12.54 -25.39
N SER A 3 -14.08 13.60 -26.00
CA SER A 3 -12.63 13.81 -26.13
C SER A 3 -11.94 14.12 -24.78
N PHE A 4 -12.69 14.57 -23.77
CA PHE A 4 -12.14 14.85 -22.43
C PHE A 4 -11.82 13.57 -21.63
N ILE A 5 -12.46 12.44 -21.91
CA ILE A 5 -12.15 11.18 -21.22
C ILE A 5 -10.83 10.59 -21.73
N ILE A 6 -10.53 10.78 -23.03
CA ILE A 6 -9.24 10.40 -23.63
C ILE A 6 -8.10 11.32 -23.14
N LEU A 7 -8.40 12.59 -22.85
CA LEU A 7 -7.45 13.58 -22.34
C LEU A 7 -7.30 13.58 -20.80
N GLY A 8 -8.31 13.09 -20.08
CA GLY A 8 -8.38 13.12 -18.62
C GLY A 8 -8.09 11.79 -17.93
N MET A 9 -8.21 10.67 -18.64
CA MET A 9 -7.66 9.40 -18.15
C MET A 9 -6.18 9.35 -18.51
N PRO A 10 -5.27 9.26 -17.54
CA PRO A 10 -3.88 9.00 -17.86
C PRO A 10 -3.81 7.63 -18.52
N SER A 11 -3.61 7.64 -19.84
CA SER A 11 -3.28 6.43 -20.58
C SER A 11 -2.10 5.73 -19.90
N TRP A 12 -2.01 4.40 -20.00
CA TRP A 12 -0.92 3.62 -19.40
C TRP A 12 0.47 4.17 -19.75
N THR A 13 0.63 4.80 -20.92
CA THR A 13 1.85 5.50 -21.33
C THR A 13 2.22 6.69 -20.43
N ASN A 14 1.25 7.50 -19.99
CA ASN A 14 1.51 8.62 -19.08
C ASN A 14 1.97 8.13 -17.70
N ILE A 15 1.32 7.08 -17.18
CA ILE A 15 1.75 6.43 -15.92
C ILE A 15 3.19 5.92 -16.04
N LEU A 16 3.54 5.30 -17.17
CA LEU A 16 4.89 4.83 -17.44
C LEU A 16 5.90 5.97 -17.48
N ILE A 17 5.58 7.08 -18.15
CA ILE A 17 6.44 8.27 -18.21
C ILE A 17 6.72 8.81 -16.79
N ILE A 18 5.68 8.93 -15.96
CA ILE A 18 5.80 9.43 -14.58
C ILE A 18 6.66 8.48 -13.76
N LEU A 19 6.44 7.17 -13.90
CA LEU A 19 7.22 6.16 -13.21
C LEU A 19 8.70 6.25 -13.58
N VAL A 20 9.03 6.45 -14.86
CA VAL A 20 10.41 6.65 -15.34
C VAL A 20 11.02 7.92 -14.75
N VAL A 21 10.31 9.04 -14.75
CA VAL A 21 10.80 10.30 -14.15
C VAL A 21 11.06 10.15 -12.66
N VAL A 22 10.14 9.52 -11.93
CA VAL A 22 10.33 9.21 -10.50
C VAL A 22 11.53 8.29 -10.31
N LEU A 23 11.72 7.28 -11.17
CA LEU A 23 12.86 6.37 -11.10
C LEU A 23 14.20 7.07 -11.40
N LEU A 24 14.22 8.10 -12.25
CA LEU A 24 15.40 8.91 -12.53
C LEU A 24 15.74 9.84 -11.35
N LEU A 25 14.73 10.44 -10.71
CA LEU A 25 14.93 11.34 -9.57
C LEU A 25 15.33 10.58 -8.29
N PHE A 26 14.63 9.50 -7.98
CA PHE A 26 14.85 8.73 -6.75
C PHE A 26 15.81 7.55 -6.94
N GLY A 27 16.06 7.12 -8.19
CA GLY A 27 16.84 5.93 -8.50
C GLY A 27 16.04 4.63 -8.30
N GLY A 28 16.39 3.60 -9.07
CA GLY A 28 15.72 2.29 -9.02
C GLY A 28 15.80 1.55 -7.68
N LYS A 29 16.72 1.95 -6.79
CA LYS A 29 16.92 1.32 -5.47
C LYS A 29 16.08 1.93 -4.35
N LYS A 30 15.69 3.21 -4.42
CA LYS A 30 15.00 3.88 -3.31
C LYS A 30 13.53 3.45 -3.18
N ILE A 31 12.84 3.27 -4.30
CA ILE A 31 11.44 2.80 -4.31
C ILE A 31 11.27 1.44 -3.59
N PRO A 32 12.02 0.38 -3.93
CA PRO A 32 11.89 -0.90 -3.25
C PRO A 32 12.36 -0.87 -1.79
N GLU A 33 13.36 -0.06 -1.46
CA GLU A 33 13.83 0.13 -0.08
C GLU A 33 12.75 0.78 0.81
N LEU A 34 12.07 1.81 0.30
CA LEU A 34 10.94 2.46 0.96
C LEU A 34 9.72 1.54 1.07
N MET A 35 9.39 0.81 0.00
CA MET A 35 8.29 -0.17 0.02
C MET A 35 8.53 -1.28 1.03
N LYS A 36 9.78 -1.77 1.14
CA LYS A 36 10.14 -2.79 2.12
C LYS A 36 10.00 -2.29 3.55
N GLY A 37 10.45 -1.06 3.84
CA GLY A 37 10.26 -0.45 5.16
C GLY A 37 8.79 -0.21 5.51
N LEU A 38 8.02 0.34 4.58
CA LEU A 38 6.58 0.59 4.76
C LEU A 38 5.79 -0.73 4.92
N GLY A 39 6.15 -1.74 4.13
CA GLY A 39 5.53 -3.06 4.15
C GLY A 39 5.77 -3.82 5.46
N SER A 40 7.00 -3.75 6.00
CA SER A 40 7.29 -4.27 7.34
C SER A 40 6.46 -3.56 8.40
N GLY A 41 6.44 -2.22 8.42
CA GLY A 41 5.65 -1.46 9.40
C GLY A 41 4.15 -1.77 9.37
N ILE A 42 3.55 -1.89 8.16
CA ILE A 42 2.14 -2.30 8.00
C ILE A 42 1.92 -3.74 8.50
N LYS A 43 2.87 -4.64 8.28
CA LYS A 43 2.80 -6.01 8.75
C LYS A 43 2.83 -6.06 10.28
N GLU A 44 3.80 -5.42 10.92
CA GLU A 44 3.87 -5.33 12.39
C GLU A 44 2.60 -4.69 12.98
N PHE A 45 2.08 -3.63 12.38
CA PHE A 45 0.85 -2.98 12.82
C PHE A 45 -0.37 -3.91 12.77
N LYS A 46 -0.50 -4.67 11.67
CA LYS A 46 -1.57 -5.66 11.51
C LYS A 46 -1.45 -6.81 12.50
N ASP A 47 -0.24 -7.31 12.73
CA ASP A 47 0.02 -8.42 13.65
C ASP A 47 -0.31 -8.01 15.11
N ALA A 48 0.10 -6.81 15.53
CA ALA A 48 -0.24 -6.26 16.86
C ALA A 48 -1.75 -6.06 17.04
N THR A 49 -2.45 -5.55 16.03
CA THR A 49 -3.91 -5.38 16.06
C THR A 49 -4.65 -6.73 16.13
N LYS A 50 -4.13 -7.75 15.44
CA LYS A 50 -4.71 -9.11 15.43
C LYS A 50 -4.54 -9.83 16.76
N GLU A 51 -3.41 -9.66 17.43
CA GLU A 51 -3.19 -10.20 18.78
C GLU A 51 -4.14 -9.58 19.80
N GLU A 52 -4.39 -8.27 19.72
CA GLU A 52 -5.34 -7.57 20.60
C GLU A 52 -6.77 -8.08 20.40
N ASN A 53 -7.20 -8.23 19.15
CA ASN A 53 -8.50 -8.83 18.82
C ASN A 53 -8.63 -10.31 19.23
N THR A 54 -7.55 -11.09 19.13
CA THR A 54 -7.57 -12.51 19.50
C THR A 54 -7.63 -12.69 21.02
N LYS A 55 -6.95 -11.85 21.81
CA LYS A 55 -7.02 -11.88 23.28
C LYS A 55 -8.41 -11.52 23.81
N ASN A 56 -9.13 -10.63 23.13
CA ASN A 56 -10.49 -10.23 23.53
C ASN A 56 -11.55 -11.36 23.35
N ASN A 57 -11.32 -12.31 22.43
CA ASN A 57 -12.26 -13.40 22.14
C ASN A 57 -12.11 -14.62 23.09
N SER A 58 -11.00 -14.77 23.82
CA SER A 58 -10.83 -15.88 24.78
C SER A 58 -11.44 -15.63 26.17
N GLN A 59 -11.87 -14.41 26.49
CA GLN A 59 -12.50 -14.10 27.78
C GLN A 59 -14.04 -14.22 27.81
N ASN A 60 -14.67 -14.56 26.68
CA ASN A 60 -16.14 -14.68 26.57
C ASN A 60 -16.57 -16.12 26.23
N ASN A 61 -16.10 -17.12 26.97
CA ASN A 61 -16.66 -18.47 26.93
C ASN A 61 -16.70 -19.06 28.33
N ASN A 62 -17.36 -18.37 29.27
CA ASN A 62 -17.85 -19.03 30.48
C ASN A 62 -19.28 -19.51 30.17
N PRO A 63 -19.54 -20.82 30.04
CA PRO A 63 -20.89 -21.34 30.19
C PRO A 63 -21.24 -21.23 31.68
N GLU A 64 -22.22 -20.39 32.01
CA GLU A 64 -22.98 -20.53 33.27
C GLU A 64 -23.77 -21.85 33.28
#